data_AF-A0A921ZMC7-F1
#
_entry.id   AF-A0A921ZMC7-F1
#
_cell.length_a   1.000
_cell.length_b   1.000
_cell.length_c   1.000
_cell.angle_alpha   90.00
_cell.angle_beta   90.00
_cell.angle_gamma   90.00
#
_symmetry.space_group_name_H-M   'P 1'
#
loop_
_entity.id
_entity.type
_entity.pdbx_description
1 polymer ?
#
loop_
_entity_poly.entity_id
_entity_poly.type
_entity_poly.pdbx_seq_one_letter_code
_entity_poly.pdbx_strand_id
1 'polypeptide(L)'
;MKLIEYLLMRGELTNDVTSLIQVRAPQRNKWEGGVDALEHALKMESDVTKSIRTVIKACEDDPEFNDYHLVDYLTGEFLEEQYKGQRDLAGKASTLKKMLDRNSALGEFIFDKKLMGMDI
;
A
#
# COMPACT_ATOMS: atom_id res chain seq x y z
N MET A 1 4.04 5.38 -10.68
CA MET A 1 3.98 6.33 -11.81
C MET A 1 2.55 6.63 -12.25
N LYS A 2 1.62 5.65 -12.20
CA LYS A 2 0.18 5.79 -12.51
C LYS A 2 -0.47 7.15 -12.16
N LEU A 3 -0.30 7.67 -10.92
CA LEU A 3 -0.90 8.96 -10.53
C LEU A 3 -0.34 10.16 -11.30
N ILE A 4 0.97 10.18 -11.56
CA ILE A 4 1.61 11.24 -12.36
C ILE A 4 1.16 11.14 -13.82
N GLU A 5 1.09 9.91 -14.35
CA GLU A 5 0.59 9.66 -15.70
C GLU A 5 -0.87 10.11 -15.84
N TYR A 6 -1.70 9.90 -14.82
CA TYR A 6 -3.08 10.39 -14.80
C TYR A 6 -3.13 11.92 -14.85
N LEU A 7 -2.31 12.61 -14.04
CA LEU A 7 -2.24 14.09 -14.09
C LEU A 7 -1.78 14.58 -15.46
N LEU A 8 -0.77 13.95 -16.06
CA LEU A 8 -0.31 14.26 -17.42
C LEU A 8 -1.40 14.03 -18.47
N MET A 9 -2.17 12.95 -18.36
CA MET A 9 -3.32 12.67 -19.25
C MET A 9 -4.38 13.78 -19.18
N ARG A 10 -4.54 14.41 -18.01
CA ARG A 10 -5.46 15.53 -17.78
C ARG A 10 -4.91 16.89 -18.25
N GLY A 11 -3.68 16.94 -18.73
CA GLY A 11 -3.01 18.17 -19.17
C GLY A 11 -2.35 18.95 -18.04
N GLU A 12 -2.25 18.38 -16.85
CA GLU A 12 -1.57 18.98 -15.70
C GLU A 12 -0.04 18.79 -15.79
N LEU A 13 0.69 19.34 -14.82
CA LEU A 13 2.15 19.19 -14.68
C LEU A 13 2.96 19.83 -15.82
N THR A 14 2.43 20.88 -16.43
CA THR A 14 3.14 21.73 -17.41
C THR A 14 4.17 22.65 -16.75
N ASN A 15 4.05 22.88 -15.44
CA ASN A 15 4.98 23.58 -14.56
C ASN A 15 5.09 22.84 -13.21
N ASP A 16 6.11 23.16 -12.40
CA ASP A 16 6.27 22.69 -11.01
C ASP A 16 6.57 21.19 -10.79
N VAL A 17 6.92 20.44 -11.84
CA VAL A 17 7.28 19.00 -11.78
C VAL A 17 8.40 18.72 -10.78
N THR A 18 9.36 19.63 -10.63
CA THR A 18 10.50 19.50 -9.71
C THR A 18 10.12 19.52 -8.23
N SER A 19 8.95 20.07 -7.89
CA SER A 19 8.49 20.18 -6.50
C SER A 19 7.59 19.03 -6.03
N LEU A 20 7.25 18.12 -6.95
CA LEU A 20 6.19 17.12 -6.76
C LEU A 20 6.60 15.99 -5.81
N ILE A 21 7.88 15.61 -5.81
CA ILE A 21 8.41 14.52 -4.99
C ILE A 21 9.65 15.00 -4.25
N GLN A 22 9.57 14.99 -2.92
CA GLN A 22 10.74 15.16 -2.07
C GLN A 22 11.22 13.78 -1.57
N VAL A 23 12.43 13.39 -1.95
CA VAL A 23 13.06 12.18 -1.41
C VAL A 23 13.49 12.45 0.03
N ARG A 24 12.98 11.63 0.96
CA ARG A 24 13.31 11.67 2.39
C ARG A 24 13.68 10.27 2.86
N ALA A 25 14.50 10.20 3.90
CA ALA A 25 14.80 8.92 4.55
C ALA A 25 13.53 8.31 5.16
N PRO A 26 13.37 6.97 5.11
CA PRO A 26 12.24 6.31 5.74
C PRO A 26 12.29 6.51 7.26
N GLN A 27 11.13 6.65 7.88
CA GLN A 27 11.01 6.91 9.33
C GLN A 27 11.44 5.71 10.18
N ARG A 28 11.29 4.49 9.66
CA ARG A 28 11.64 3.23 10.33
C ARG A 28 12.55 2.42 9.42
N ASN A 29 13.68 1.96 9.96
CA ASN A 29 14.69 1.19 9.22
C ASN A 29 15.02 -0.17 9.86
N LYS A 30 14.35 -0.55 10.96
CA LYS A 30 14.53 -1.82 11.65
C LYS A 30 13.19 -2.40 12.07
N TRP A 31 13.09 -3.71 11.95
CA TRP A 31 11.98 -4.54 12.41
C TRP A 31 12.53 -5.68 13.25
N GLU A 32 11.79 -6.11 14.26
CA GLU A 32 12.22 -7.17 15.19
C GLU A 32 12.19 -8.55 14.53
N GLY A 33 11.34 -8.74 13.51
CA GLY A 33 11.23 -9.95 12.72
C GLY A 33 10.13 -9.82 11.65
N GLY A 34 9.85 -10.90 10.93
CA GLY A 34 8.89 -10.91 9.83
C GLY A 34 7.46 -10.54 10.23
N VAL A 35 7.01 -10.89 11.44
CA VAL A 35 5.67 -10.52 11.91
C VAL A 35 5.55 -9.01 12.12
N ASP A 36 6.50 -8.40 12.83
CA ASP A 36 6.52 -6.94 13.04
C ASP A 36 6.66 -6.19 11.71
N ALA A 37 7.42 -6.72 10.75
CA ALA A 37 7.49 -6.17 9.41
C ALA A 37 6.14 -6.22 8.67
N LEU A 38 5.43 -7.35 8.72
CA LEU A 38 4.12 -7.53 8.08
C LEU A 38 3.02 -6.70 8.75
N GLU A 39 3.01 -6.62 10.09
CA GLU A 39 2.06 -5.79 10.83
C GLU A 39 2.31 -4.30 10.56
N HIS A 40 3.58 -3.88 10.46
CA HIS A 40 3.94 -2.52 10.06
C HIS A 40 3.52 -2.22 8.62
N ALA A 41 3.74 -3.14 7.67
CA ALA A 41 3.30 -3.00 6.29
C ALA A 41 1.77 -2.87 6.21
N LEU A 42 1.03 -3.71 6.92
CA LEU A 42 -0.44 -3.64 6.96
C LEU A 42 -0.94 -2.29 7.48
N LYS A 43 -0.27 -1.72 8.48
CA LYS A 43 -0.57 -0.37 8.98
C LYS A 43 -0.32 0.69 7.92
N MET A 44 0.81 0.64 7.24
CA MET A 44 1.12 1.58 6.14
C MET A 44 0.06 1.50 5.03
N GLU A 45 -0.32 0.28 4.63
CA GLU A 45 -1.39 0.08 3.65
C GLU A 45 -2.74 0.62 4.12
N SER A 46 -3.05 0.50 5.41
CA SER A 46 -4.26 1.11 5.99
C SER A 46 -4.25 2.63 5.85
N ASP A 47 -3.11 3.25 6.12
CA ASP A 47 -2.97 4.71 6.05
C ASP A 47 -2.98 5.23 4.61
N VAL A 48 -2.38 4.49 3.67
CA VAL A 48 -2.47 4.79 2.22
C VAL A 48 -3.93 4.70 1.75
N THR A 49 -4.66 3.65 2.13
CA THR A 49 -6.08 3.51 1.77
C THR A 49 -6.94 4.64 2.31
N LYS A 50 -6.69 5.09 3.54
CA LYS A 50 -7.36 6.27 4.09
C LYS A 50 -7.03 7.51 3.28
N SER A 51 -5.76 7.71 2.91
CA SER A 51 -5.34 8.84 2.09
C SER A 51 -6.04 8.85 0.72
N ILE A 52 -6.12 7.70 0.04
CA ILE A 52 -6.82 7.57 -1.25
C ILE A 52 -8.31 7.93 -1.09
N ARG A 53 -8.96 7.44 -0.04
CA ARG A 53 -10.36 7.80 0.26
C ARG A 53 -10.55 9.29 0.52
N THR A 54 -9.58 9.95 1.15
CA THR A 54 -9.61 11.41 1.35
C THR A 54 -9.50 12.15 0.02
N VAL A 55 -8.63 11.69 -0.90
CA VAL A 55 -8.52 12.27 -2.25
C VAL A 55 -9.82 12.08 -3.03
N ILE A 56 -10.40 10.87 -3.01
CA ILE A 56 -11.68 10.58 -3.67
C ILE A 56 -12.76 11.57 -3.20
N LYS A 57 -12.92 11.73 -1.88
CA LYS A 57 -13.89 12.68 -1.33
C LYS A 57 -13.61 14.11 -1.77
N ALA A 58 -12.35 14.55 -1.75
CA ALA A 58 -11.99 15.89 -2.20
C ALA A 58 -12.35 16.14 -3.68
N CYS A 59 -12.25 15.11 -4.53
CA CYS A 59 -12.60 15.20 -5.95
C CYS A 59 -14.11 15.07 -6.23
N GLU A 60 -14.85 14.38 -5.36
CA GLU A 60 -16.30 14.15 -5.51
C GLU A 60 -17.14 15.27 -4.87
N ASP A 61 -16.71 15.78 -3.71
CA ASP A 61 -17.44 16.75 -2.89
C ASP A 61 -17.19 18.21 -3.31
N ASP A 62 -16.38 18.45 -4.34
CA ASP A 62 -16.12 19.80 -4.86
C ASP A 62 -17.42 20.39 -5.47
N PRO A 63 -17.92 21.52 -4.94
CA PRO A 63 -19.19 22.11 -5.37
C PRO A 63 -19.13 22.74 -6.77
N GLU A 64 -17.94 23.04 -7.28
CA GLU A 64 -17.74 23.65 -8.61
C GLU A 64 -17.50 22.57 -9.67
N PHE A 65 -16.83 21.48 -9.32
CA PHE A 65 -16.52 20.40 -10.27
C PHE A 65 -16.38 19.03 -9.61
N ASN A 66 -17.35 18.15 -9.84
CA ASN A 66 -17.22 16.74 -9.46
C ASN A 66 -16.42 15.97 -10.54
N ASP A 67 -15.24 15.47 -10.18
CA ASP A 67 -14.36 14.71 -11.07
C ASP A 67 -14.70 13.22 -11.09
N TYR A 68 -15.81 12.87 -11.73
CA TYR A 68 -16.30 11.50 -11.82
C TYR A 68 -15.26 10.50 -12.36
N HIS A 69 -14.43 10.91 -13.33
CA HIS A 69 -13.47 10.02 -13.95
C HIS A 69 -12.28 9.73 -13.02
N LEU A 70 -11.81 10.71 -12.26
CA LEU A 70 -10.74 10.49 -11.28
C LEU A 70 -11.25 9.65 -10.10
N VAL A 71 -12.47 9.93 -9.63
CA VAL A 71 -13.12 9.15 -8.57
C VAL A 71 -13.28 7.69 -8.96
N ASP A 72 -13.76 7.41 -10.17
CA ASP A 72 -13.87 6.04 -10.70
C ASP A 72 -12.50 5.38 -10.79
N TYR A 73 -11.49 6.06 -11.34
CA TYR A 73 -10.14 5.52 -11.47
C TYR A 73 -9.51 5.17 -10.10
N LEU A 74 -9.60 6.05 -9.11
CA LEU A 74 -9.07 5.80 -7.77
C LEU A 74 -9.85 4.69 -7.05
N THR A 75 -11.15 4.57 -7.29
CA THR A 75 -11.98 3.56 -6.64
C THR A 75 -11.79 2.17 -7.27
N GLY A 76 -11.85 2.08 -8.60
CA GLY A 76 -11.79 0.82 -9.34
C GLY A 76 -10.40 0.20 -9.36
N GLU A 77 -9.36 1.01 -9.54
CA GLU A 77 -7.99 0.49 -9.62
C GLU A 77 -7.31 0.49 -8.25
N PHE A 78 -7.20 1.65 -7.61
CA PHE A 78 -6.36 1.79 -6.42
C PHE A 78 -7.00 1.18 -5.18
N LEU A 79 -8.27 1.48 -4.87
CA LEU A 79 -8.89 0.90 -3.68
C LEU A 79 -9.02 -0.63 -3.79
N GLU A 80 -9.30 -1.16 -4.97
CA GLU A 80 -9.35 -2.61 -5.19
C GLU A 80 -7.98 -3.28 -4.92
N GLU A 81 -6.89 -2.70 -5.42
CA GLU A 81 -5.53 -3.16 -5.13
C GLU A 81 -5.21 -3.07 -3.63
N GLN A 82 -5.56 -1.96 -2.99
CA GLN A 82 -5.36 -1.77 -1.56
C GLN A 82 -6.08 -2.83 -0.71
N TYR A 83 -7.35 -3.12 -0.99
CA TYR A 83 -8.10 -4.12 -0.20
C TYR A 83 -7.55 -5.53 -0.39
N LYS A 84 -7.13 -5.90 -1.61
CA LYS A 84 -6.45 -7.16 -1.88
C LYS A 84 -5.11 -7.25 -1.14
N GLY A 85 -4.30 -6.19 -1.21
CA GLY A 85 -3.01 -6.11 -0.53
C GLY A 85 -3.13 -6.23 1.00
N GLN A 86 -4.06 -5.49 1.60
CA GLN A 86 -4.33 -5.57 3.04
C GLN A 86 -4.77 -6.98 3.46
N ARG A 87 -5.64 -7.63 2.68
CA ARG A 87 -6.11 -8.99 2.98
C ARG A 87 -4.98 -10.02 2.90
N ASP A 88 -4.10 -9.89 1.93
CA ASP A 88 -2.93 -10.75 1.76
C ASP A 88 -1.93 -10.56 2.92
N LEU A 89 -1.57 -9.31 3.24
CA LEU A 89 -0.68 -8.99 4.37
C LEU A 89 -1.22 -9.48 5.70
N ALA A 90 -2.52 -9.26 5.98
CA ALA A 90 -3.16 -9.75 7.19
C ALA A 90 -3.15 -11.29 7.28
N GLY A 91 -3.33 -11.97 6.14
CA GLY A 91 -3.24 -13.43 6.04
C GLY A 91 -1.82 -13.94 6.30
N LYS A 92 -0.81 -13.30 5.70
CA LYS A 92 0.62 -13.59 5.90
C LYS A 92 1.02 -13.39 7.36
N ALA A 93 0.68 -12.25 7.95
CA ALA A 93 0.98 -11.95 9.36
C ALA A 93 0.38 -12.99 10.30
N SER A 94 -0.91 -13.33 10.09
CA SER A 94 -1.62 -14.34 10.90
C SER A 94 -1.00 -15.73 10.76
N THR A 95 -0.57 -16.10 9.56
CA THR A 95 0.04 -17.41 9.28
C THR A 95 1.41 -17.51 9.94
N LEU A 96 2.26 -16.50 9.73
CA LEU A 96 3.60 -16.46 10.31
C LEU A 96 3.53 -16.45 11.84
N LYS A 97 2.64 -15.66 12.44
CA LYS A 97 2.43 -15.63 13.89
C LYS A 97 2.11 -17.01 14.48
N LYS A 98 1.20 -17.76 13.84
CA LYS A 98 0.87 -19.15 14.24
C LYS A 98 2.04 -20.12 14.08
N MET A 99 2.93 -19.89 13.11
CA MET A 99 4.13 -20.72 12.93
C MET A 99 5.16 -20.42 14.02
N LEU A 100 5.32 -19.14 14.39
CA LEU A 100 6.23 -18.72 15.46
C LEU A 100 5.83 -19.28 16.83
N ASP A 101 4.53 -19.34 17.13
CA ASP A 101 4.01 -19.91 18.39
C ASP A 101 4.42 -21.38 18.60
N ARG A 102 4.65 -22.12 17.50
CA ARG A 102 5.04 -23.53 17.55
C ARG A 102 6.55 -23.72 17.51
N ASN A 103 7.24 -23.01 16.61
CA ASN A 103 8.69 -23.07 16.44
C ASN A 103 9.17 -21.73 15.85
N SER A 104 9.76 -20.84 16.65
CA SER A 104 10.05 -19.47 16.18
C SER A 104 11.02 -19.40 15.00
N ALA A 105 12.28 -19.84 15.18
CA ALA A 105 13.30 -19.70 14.14
C ALA A 105 13.00 -20.54 12.88
N LEU A 106 12.46 -21.75 13.06
CA LEU A 106 12.12 -22.63 11.94
C LEU A 106 10.87 -22.14 11.18
N GLY A 107 9.90 -21.58 11.90
CA GLY A 107 8.66 -21.07 11.33
C GLY A 107 8.92 -19.91 10.37
N GLU A 108 9.77 -18.96 10.77
CA GLU A 108 10.15 -17.83 9.93
C GLU A 108 10.96 -18.27 8.70
N PHE A 109 11.91 -19.19 8.87
CA PHE A 109 12.70 -19.73 7.75
C PHE A 109 11.82 -20.45 6.72
N ILE A 110 10.91 -21.33 7.14
CA ILE A 110 10.01 -22.03 6.21
C ILE A 110 9.10 -21.02 5.50
N PHE A 111 8.62 -20.01 6.21
CA PHE A 111 7.77 -18.97 5.63
C PHE A 111 8.52 -18.14 4.58
N ASP A 112 9.76 -17.73 4.86
CA ASP A 112 10.65 -17.06 3.89
C ASP A 112 10.81 -17.89 2.62
N LYS A 113 11.05 -19.19 2.76
CA LYS A 113 11.27 -20.09 1.62
C LYS A 113 10.01 -20.27 0.78
N LYS A 114 8.84 -20.36 1.42
CA LYS A 114 7.55 -20.37 0.72
C LYS A 114 7.29 -19.08 -0.06
N LEU A 115 7.68 -17.92 0.48
CA LEU A 115 7.56 -16.65 -0.24
C LEU A 115 8.44 -16.61 -1.51
N MET A 116 9.58 -17.31 -1.50
CA MET A 116 10.45 -17.47 -2.67
C MET A 116 9.96 -18.55 -3.66
N GLY A 117 8.83 -19.20 -3.41
CA GLY A 117 8.31 -20.27 -4.25
C GLY A 117 9.05 -21.60 -4.10
N MET A 118 9.79 -21.79 -3.00
CA MET A 118 10.41 -23.07 -2.67
C MET A 118 9.50 -23.87 -1.74
N ASP A 119 9.10 -25.07 -2.18
CA ASP A 119 8.43 -26.04 -1.33
C ASP A 119 9.50 -26.88 -0.60
N ILE A 120 9.47 -26.83 0.73
CA ILE A 120 10.36 -27.58 1.65
C ILE A 120 9.52 -28.57 2.44
#